data_AF-A0A5N3WR49-F1
#
_entry.id   AF-A0A5N3WR49-F1
#
_cell.length_a   1.000
_cell.length_b   1.000
_cell.length_c   1.000
_cell.angle_alpha   90.00
_cell.angle_beta   90.00
_cell.angle_gamma   90.00
#
_symmetry.space_group_name_H-M   'P 1'
#
loop_
_entity.id
_entity.type
_entity.pdbx_description
1 polymer ?
#
loop_
_entity_poly.entity_id
_entity_poly.type
_entity_poly.pdbx_seq_one_letter_code
_entity_poly.pdbx_strand_id
1 'polypeptide(L)'
;MSMLPTFGFTQEQVACVCEVLQQGGNIERLGRFLWSLPACEHLHKNESVLKAKAVVAFHRGNFRELYKILESHQFSPHNHAKLQQLWLKAHYIEAEKLRGRPLGAVGKYRVRRKFPLPRSIWDGEETSYCFKEKSRSVLREWYAHNPYPSPREKRELAEATGLTTTQVSNWFKNRRQRDRAAEAKERYEENSENSNANSHNPLAASLNGSGKSVLGSSEDEKTPSGTPDHSSSSPALLLSPPPPPGLPSLHSLGHPPGPSAVPVPVPGGGGADPLQHHHGLQDSILNPMSANLVDLGS
;
A
#
# COMPACT_ATOMS: atom_id res chain seq x y z
N MET A 1 -46.12 3.40 -15.02
CA MET A 1 -45.15 3.03 -16.08
C MET A 1 -44.23 4.23 -16.29
N SER A 2 -42.99 4.18 -15.81
CA SER A 2 -42.01 5.23 -16.06
C SER A 2 -41.58 5.15 -17.52
N MET A 3 -42.02 6.09 -18.35
CA MET A 3 -41.52 6.23 -19.71
C MET A 3 -40.02 6.51 -19.66
N LEU A 4 -39.21 5.58 -20.14
CA LEU A 4 -37.79 5.85 -20.37
C LEU A 4 -37.71 6.79 -21.57
N PRO A 5 -37.11 7.99 -21.43
CA PRO A 5 -37.02 8.94 -22.52
C PRO A 5 -36.21 8.36 -23.68
N THR A 6 -36.64 8.63 -24.91
CA THR A 6 -35.90 8.32 -26.13
C THR A 6 -34.49 8.89 -26.01
N PHE A 7 -33.50 8.01 -26.09
CA PHE A 7 -32.11 8.36 -25.81
C PHE A 7 -31.54 9.24 -26.93
N GLY A 8 -31.38 10.54 -26.66
CA GLY A 8 -31.03 11.58 -27.64
C GLY A 8 -29.57 12.06 -27.61
N PHE A 9 -28.64 11.31 -27.01
CA PHE A 9 -27.24 11.73 -26.90
C PHE A 9 -26.33 11.00 -27.89
N THR A 10 -25.42 11.75 -28.52
CA THR A 10 -24.32 11.17 -29.31
C THR A 10 -23.25 10.58 -28.39
N GLN A 11 -22.34 9.78 -28.94
CA GLN A 11 -21.25 9.17 -28.18
C GLN A 11 -20.32 10.23 -27.56
N GLU A 12 -20.04 11.30 -28.29
CA GLU A 12 -19.21 12.43 -27.84
C GLU A 12 -19.88 13.19 -26.71
N GLN A 13 -21.20 13.37 -26.79
CA GLN A 13 -21.98 14.02 -25.73
C GLN A 13 -21.96 13.17 -24.46
N VAL A 14 -22.16 11.84 -24.58
CA VAL A 14 -22.07 10.93 -23.42
C VAL A 14 -20.66 10.94 -22.82
N ALA A 15 -19.62 10.92 -23.65
CA ALA A 15 -18.23 11.02 -23.19
C ALA A 15 -17.98 12.34 -22.44
N CYS A 16 -18.41 13.47 -23.00
CA CYS A 16 -18.31 14.79 -22.37
C CYS A 16 -19.01 14.83 -21.01
N VAL A 17 -20.26 14.34 -20.91
CA VAL A 17 -20.99 14.27 -19.65
C VAL A 17 -20.25 13.40 -18.63
N CYS A 18 -19.66 12.27 -19.05
CA CYS A 18 -18.85 11.43 -18.16
C CYS A 18 -17.63 12.17 -17.60
N GLU A 19 -16.90 12.94 -18.43
CA GLU A 19 -15.75 13.72 -17.97
C GLU A 19 -16.16 14.83 -17.00
N VAL A 20 -17.20 15.59 -17.32
CA VAL A 20 -17.68 16.70 -16.48
C VAL A 20 -18.15 16.21 -15.11
N LEU A 21 -18.92 15.11 -15.06
CA LEU A 21 -19.38 14.54 -13.80
C LEU A 21 -18.24 13.97 -12.95
N GLN A 22 -17.19 13.43 -13.58
CA GLN A 22 -15.98 12.98 -12.89
C GLN A 22 -15.19 14.15 -12.31
N GLN A 23 -14.97 15.22 -13.09
CA GLN A 23 -14.25 16.42 -12.64
C GLN A 23 -15.00 17.13 -11.49
N GLY A 24 -16.33 17.19 -11.58
CA GLY A 24 -17.18 17.76 -10.52
C GLY A 24 -17.36 16.87 -9.29
N GLY A 25 -16.71 15.69 -9.22
CA GLY A 25 -16.76 14.80 -8.05
C GLY A 25 -18.13 14.15 -7.77
N ASN A 26 -19.12 14.32 -8.64
CA ASN A 26 -20.49 13.85 -8.43
C ASN A 26 -20.66 12.38 -8.87
N ILE A 27 -19.95 11.47 -8.19
CA ILE A 27 -19.87 10.04 -8.59
C ILE A 27 -21.23 9.32 -8.50
N GLU A 28 -22.09 9.71 -7.57
CA GLU A 28 -23.45 9.14 -7.46
C GLU A 28 -24.35 9.53 -8.64
N ARG A 29 -24.19 10.76 -9.15
CA ARG A 29 -24.91 11.20 -10.36
C ARG A 29 -24.36 10.51 -11.59
N LEU A 30 -23.04 10.35 -11.68
CA LEU A 30 -22.37 9.58 -12.72
C LEU A 30 -22.87 8.13 -12.76
N GLY A 31 -22.99 7.48 -11.59
CA GLY A 31 -23.51 6.11 -11.50
C GLY A 31 -24.95 5.97 -12.01
N ARG A 32 -25.83 6.94 -11.73
CA ARG A 32 -27.20 6.96 -12.27
C ARG A 32 -27.22 7.21 -13.78
N PHE A 33 -26.40 8.14 -14.26
CA PHE A 33 -26.28 8.44 -15.68
C PHE A 33 -25.81 7.22 -16.46
N LEU A 34 -24.76 6.53 -16.00
CA LEU A 34 -24.25 5.30 -16.62
C LEU A 34 -25.29 4.18 -16.65
N TRP A 35 -26.16 4.09 -15.64
CA TRP A 35 -27.26 3.11 -15.62
C TRP A 35 -28.39 3.46 -16.60
N SER A 36 -28.61 4.75 -16.88
CA SER A 36 -29.61 5.21 -17.85
C SER A 36 -29.17 5.09 -19.31
N LEU A 37 -27.90 4.75 -19.58
CA LEU A 37 -27.40 4.58 -20.95
C LEU A 37 -28.05 3.35 -21.61
N PRO A 38 -28.39 3.42 -22.92
CA PRO A 38 -28.93 2.30 -23.65
C PRO A 38 -27.86 1.23 -23.83
N ALA A 39 -28.29 -0.03 -24.03
CA ALA A 39 -27.42 -1.17 -24.27
C ALA A 39 -26.82 -1.17 -25.70
N CYS A 40 -26.19 -0.06 -26.08
CA CYS A 40 -25.47 0.06 -27.34
C CYS A 40 -24.01 -0.35 -27.16
N GLU A 41 -23.56 -1.35 -27.92
CA GLU A 41 -22.23 -1.94 -27.78
C GLU A 41 -21.10 -0.92 -28.04
N HIS A 42 -21.28 -0.04 -29.04
CA HIS A 42 -20.31 1.01 -29.38
C HIS A 42 -20.15 2.05 -28.26
N LEU A 43 -21.25 2.38 -27.58
CA LEU A 43 -21.24 3.35 -26.49
C LEU A 43 -20.47 2.80 -25.28
N HIS A 44 -20.66 1.51 -24.98
CA HIS A 44 -20.00 0.86 -23.84
C HIS A 44 -18.52 0.51 -24.09
N LYS A 45 -18.06 0.56 -25.35
CA LYS A 45 -16.63 0.48 -25.71
C LYS A 45 -15.93 1.83 -25.69
N ASN A 46 -16.65 2.94 -25.54
CA ASN A 46 -16.05 4.27 -25.46
C ASN A 46 -15.16 4.39 -24.20
N GLU A 47 -13.95 4.92 -24.37
CA GLU A 47 -12.95 4.99 -23.31
C GLU A 47 -13.41 5.85 -22.11
N SER A 48 -14.04 7.00 -22.36
CA SER A 48 -14.57 7.88 -21.29
C SER A 48 -15.68 7.18 -20.48
N VAL A 49 -16.52 6.39 -21.14
CA VAL A 49 -17.58 5.60 -20.48
C VAL A 49 -16.97 4.48 -19.64
N LEU A 50 -15.99 3.76 -20.19
CA LEU A 50 -15.27 2.70 -19.46
C LEU A 50 -14.53 3.26 -18.24
N LYS A 51 -13.84 4.39 -18.40
CA LYS A 51 -13.18 5.11 -17.31
C LYS A 51 -14.17 5.54 -16.23
N ALA A 52 -15.32 6.10 -16.62
CA ALA A 52 -16.38 6.47 -15.70
C ALA A 52 -16.93 5.25 -14.94
N LYS A 53 -17.18 4.13 -15.63
CA LYS A 53 -17.59 2.86 -15.00
C LYS A 53 -16.56 2.37 -13.98
N ALA A 54 -15.27 2.43 -14.31
CA ALA A 54 -14.19 2.07 -13.39
C ALA A 54 -14.19 2.96 -12.13
N VAL A 55 -14.35 4.27 -12.29
CA VAL A 55 -14.45 5.22 -11.16
C VAL A 55 -15.65 4.90 -10.27
N VAL A 56 -16.83 4.65 -10.85
CA VAL A 56 -18.04 4.30 -10.10
C VAL A 56 -17.89 2.96 -9.39
N ALA A 57 -17.29 1.95 -10.04
CA ALA A 57 -17.02 0.66 -9.44
C ALA A 57 -16.09 0.79 -8.22
N PHE A 58 -15.04 1.60 -8.33
CA PHE A 58 -14.13 1.91 -7.22
C PHE A 58 -14.86 2.60 -6.06
N HIS A 59 -15.70 3.61 -6.34
CA HIS A 59 -16.44 4.34 -5.31
C HIS A 59 -17.42 3.45 -4.52
N ARG A 60 -18.06 2.49 -5.22
CA ARG A 60 -18.99 1.52 -4.61
C ARG A 60 -18.28 0.37 -3.90
N GLY A 61 -16.94 0.32 -3.92
CA GLY A 61 -16.16 -0.79 -3.37
C GLY A 61 -16.30 -2.10 -4.17
N ASN A 62 -16.84 -2.06 -5.38
CA ASN A 62 -16.93 -3.22 -6.26
C ASN A 62 -15.61 -3.38 -7.04
N PHE A 63 -14.57 -3.80 -6.34
CA PHE A 63 -13.22 -3.92 -6.91
C PHE A 63 -13.13 -5.00 -7.99
N ARG A 64 -13.94 -6.07 -7.89
CA ARG A 64 -13.99 -7.13 -8.92
C ARG A 64 -14.36 -6.57 -10.30
N GLU A 65 -15.38 -5.72 -10.36
CA GLU A 65 -15.78 -5.09 -11.62
C GLU A 65 -14.75 -4.06 -12.10
N LEU A 66 -14.13 -3.32 -11.18
CA LEU A 66 -13.01 -2.43 -11.52
C LEU A 66 -11.90 -3.20 -12.22
N TYR A 67 -11.43 -4.32 -11.64
CA TYR A 67 -10.35 -5.12 -12.23
C TYR A 67 -10.74 -5.64 -13.62
N LYS A 68 -11.96 -6.18 -13.75
CA LYS A 68 -12.48 -6.65 -15.04
C LYS A 68 -12.45 -5.54 -16.10
N ILE A 69 -12.92 -4.34 -15.80
CA ILE A 69 -12.92 -3.22 -16.75
C ILE A 69 -11.50 -2.88 -17.16
N LEU A 70 -10.59 -2.74 -16.18
CA LEU A 70 -9.22 -2.35 -16.40
C LEU A 70 -8.44 -3.40 -17.18
N GLU A 71 -8.67 -4.69 -16.98
CA GLU A 71 -7.96 -5.77 -17.69
C GLU A 71 -8.51 -6.04 -19.09
N SER A 72 -9.81 -5.80 -19.32
CA SER A 72 -10.48 -6.22 -20.56
C SER A 72 -10.39 -5.23 -21.72
N HIS A 73 -10.03 -3.96 -21.45
CA HIS A 73 -10.06 -2.90 -22.47
C HIS A 73 -8.75 -2.12 -22.47
N GLN A 74 -8.25 -1.80 -23.66
CA GLN A 74 -7.05 -0.98 -23.81
C GLN A 74 -7.40 0.49 -23.62
N PHE A 75 -6.62 1.20 -22.79
CA PHE A 75 -6.78 2.62 -22.55
C PHE A 75 -5.64 3.41 -23.19
N SER A 76 -5.94 4.64 -23.58
CA SER A 76 -4.99 5.64 -24.07
C SER A 76 -4.07 6.14 -22.95
N PRO A 77 -2.82 6.52 -23.26
CA PRO A 77 -1.83 6.92 -22.25
C PRO A 77 -2.28 8.06 -21.31
N HIS A 78 -3.07 9.00 -21.82
CA HIS A 78 -3.58 10.12 -21.01
C HIS A 78 -4.49 9.69 -19.85
N ASN A 79 -5.13 8.52 -19.94
CA ASN A 79 -5.96 7.97 -18.86
C ASN A 79 -5.18 7.05 -17.91
N HIS A 80 -3.99 6.57 -18.30
CA HIS A 80 -3.22 5.57 -17.53
C HIS A 80 -2.97 6.01 -16.10
N ALA A 81 -2.47 7.23 -15.87
CA ALA A 81 -2.14 7.71 -14.53
C ALA A 81 -3.32 7.58 -13.55
N LYS A 82 -4.53 7.95 -13.99
CA LYS A 82 -5.74 7.85 -13.16
C LYS A 82 -6.15 6.41 -12.91
N LEU A 83 -6.10 5.56 -13.94
CA LEU A 83 -6.53 4.16 -13.83
C LEU A 83 -5.55 3.32 -13.01
N GLN A 84 -4.24 3.57 -13.15
CA GLN A 84 -3.19 2.97 -12.33
C GLN A 84 -3.39 3.32 -10.84
N GLN A 85 -3.76 4.57 -10.53
CA GLN A 85 -4.09 4.95 -9.15
C GLN A 85 -5.30 4.18 -8.60
N LEU A 86 -6.35 3.98 -9.39
CA LEU A 86 -7.53 3.20 -8.98
C LEU A 86 -7.15 1.74 -8.70
N TRP A 87 -6.40 1.11 -9.62
CA TRP A 87 -5.91 -0.26 -9.47
C TRP A 87 -5.12 -0.45 -8.17
N LEU A 88 -4.10 0.39 -7.96
CA LEU A 88 -3.24 0.32 -6.79
C LEU A 88 -4.01 0.58 -5.50
N LYS A 89 -4.85 1.63 -5.48
CA LYS A 89 -5.62 1.99 -4.29
C LYS A 89 -6.62 0.90 -3.93
N ALA A 90 -7.28 0.28 -4.90
CA ALA A 90 -8.22 -0.81 -4.67
C ALA A 90 -7.53 -2.00 -3.99
N HIS A 91 -6.40 -2.46 -4.55
CA HIS A 91 -5.64 -3.55 -3.94
C HIS A 91 -5.04 -3.20 -2.57
N TYR A 92 -4.67 -1.93 -2.33
CA TYR A 92 -4.26 -1.50 -0.99
C TYR A 92 -5.42 -1.61 -0.01
N ILE A 93 -6.61 -1.12 -0.35
CA ILE A 93 -7.80 -1.20 0.51
C ILE A 93 -8.14 -2.66 0.85
N GLU A 94 -8.14 -3.56 -0.15
CA GLU A 94 -8.38 -4.99 0.09
C GLU A 94 -7.33 -5.61 1.01
N ALA A 95 -6.04 -5.28 0.80
CA ALA A 95 -4.96 -5.78 1.61
C ALA A 95 -4.98 -5.24 3.05
N GLU A 96 -5.38 -3.97 3.24
CA GLU A 96 -5.57 -3.34 4.56
C GLU A 96 -6.73 -3.99 5.30
N LYS A 97 -7.86 -4.21 4.60
CA LYS A 97 -9.04 -4.88 5.15
C LYS A 97 -8.73 -6.30 5.62
N LEU A 98 -7.99 -7.07 4.82
CA LEU A 98 -7.58 -8.44 5.17
C LEU A 98 -6.60 -8.48 6.35
N ARG A 99 -5.76 -7.45 6.51
CA ARG A 99 -4.78 -7.38 7.61
C ARG A 99 -5.33 -6.73 8.88
N GLY A 100 -6.45 -6.03 8.81
CA GLY A 100 -7.03 -5.26 9.92
C GLY A 100 -6.16 -4.08 10.38
N ARG A 101 -5.17 -3.64 9.58
CA ARG A 101 -4.28 -2.52 9.91
C ARG A 101 -3.78 -1.80 8.65
N PRO A 102 -3.44 -0.49 8.74
CA PRO A 102 -2.92 0.28 7.61
C PRO A 102 -1.65 -0.32 7.01
N LEU A 103 -1.50 -0.19 5.69
CA LEU A 103 -0.36 -0.72 4.95
C LEU A 103 0.82 0.26 5.00
N GLY A 104 1.92 -0.18 5.63
CA GLY A 104 3.21 0.51 5.53
C GLY A 104 3.87 0.37 4.14
N ALA A 105 5.00 1.06 3.94
CA ALA A 105 5.73 1.08 2.67
C ALA A 105 6.05 -0.32 2.11
N VAL A 106 6.53 -1.24 2.97
CA VAL A 106 6.83 -2.63 2.58
C VAL A 106 5.57 -3.40 2.20
N GLY A 107 4.46 -3.14 2.90
CA GLY A 107 3.16 -3.74 2.56
C GLY A 107 2.70 -3.32 1.17
N LYS A 108 2.73 -2.00 0.88
CA LYS A 108 2.40 -1.47 -0.45
C LYS A 108 3.32 -1.98 -1.55
N TYR A 109 4.61 -2.18 -1.26
CA TYR A 109 5.54 -2.82 -2.19
C TYR A 109 5.14 -4.27 -2.50
N ARG A 110 4.80 -5.07 -1.47
CA ARG A 110 4.36 -6.46 -1.65
C ARG A 110 3.07 -6.55 -2.48
N VAL A 111 2.13 -5.64 -2.27
CA VAL A 111 0.89 -5.59 -3.06
C VAL A 111 1.19 -5.30 -4.53
N ARG A 112 2.00 -4.28 -4.83
CA ARG A 112 2.43 -3.95 -6.21
C ARG A 112 3.12 -5.11 -6.92
N ARG A 113 3.91 -5.90 -6.18
CA ARG A 113 4.56 -7.09 -6.72
C ARG A 113 3.62 -8.26 -6.96
N LYS A 114 2.59 -8.41 -6.13
CA LYS A 114 1.59 -9.48 -6.25
C LYS A 114 0.57 -9.18 -7.35
N PHE A 115 0.23 -7.91 -7.53
CA PHE A 115 -0.76 -7.42 -8.49
C PHE A 115 -0.14 -6.33 -9.37
N PRO A 116 0.70 -6.69 -10.35
CA PRO A 116 1.30 -5.73 -11.28
C PRO A 116 0.22 -5.01 -12.08
N LEU A 117 0.56 -3.83 -12.63
CA LEU A 117 -0.36 -3.09 -13.49
C LEU A 117 -0.64 -3.91 -14.78
N PRO A 118 -1.91 -4.03 -15.21
CA PRO A 118 -2.22 -4.73 -16.45
C PRO A 118 -1.78 -3.89 -17.67
N ARG A 119 -1.41 -4.58 -18.76
CA ARG A 119 -0.90 -3.98 -20.03
C ARG A 119 -1.91 -3.05 -20.71
N SER A 120 -3.18 -3.17 -20.33
CA SER A 120 -4.28 -2.29 -20.74
C SER A 120 -4.13 -0.83 -20.28
N ILE A 121 -3.48 -0.61 -19.13
CA ILE A 121 -3.29 0.71 -18.50
C ILE A 121 -1.80 1.03 -18.25
N TRP A 122 -0.91 0.29 -18.89
CA TRP A 122 0.53 0.42 -18.75
C TRP A 122 1.23 -0.06 -20.02
N ASP A 123 2.07 0.80 -20.59
CA ASP A 123 2.98 0.51 -21.71
C ASP A 123 3.98 -0.62 -21.40
N GLY A 124 4.17 -0.89 -20.11
CA GLY A 124 4.87 -2.06 -19.62
C GLY A 124 6.38 -1.98 -19.80
N GLU A 125 6.93 -0.78 -19.60
CA GLU A 125 8.32 -0.62 -19.21
C GLU A 125 8.58 -1.33 -17.87
N GLU A 126 9.00 -2.59 -17.94
CA GLU A 126 9.23 -3.39 -16.74
C GLU A 126 10.34 -2.76 -15.89
N THR A 127 9.98 -2.26 -14.71
CA THR A 127 10.97 -1.85 -13.72
C THR A 127 11.62 -3.11 -13.16
N SER A 128 12.78 -3.52 -13.69
CA SER A 128 13.56 -4.61 -13.13
C SER A 128 14.03 -4.24 -11.72
N TYR A 129 13.36 -4.78 -10.71
CA TYR A 129 13.74 -4.61 -9.31
C TYR A 129 14.98 -5.43 -8.93
N CYS A 130 15.44 -6.31 -9.82
CA CYS A 130 16.66 -7.08 -9.66
C CYS A 130 17.83 -6.34 -10.32
N PHE A 131 19.01 -6.38 -9.70
CA PHE A 131 20.23 -5.91 -10.33
C PHE A 131 20.51 -6.71 -11.61
N LYS A 132 21.21 -6.08 -12.56
CA LYS A 132 21.67 -6.73 -13.79
C LYS A 132 22.46 -8.01 -13.47
N GLU A 133 22.40 -9.01 -14.35
CA GLU A 133 23.05 -10.31 -14.14
C GLU A 133 24.54 -10.14 -13.81
N LYS A 134 25.26 -9.29 -14.56
CA LYS A 134 26.68 -8.96 -14.31
C LYS A 134 26.93 -8.51 -12.87
N SER A 135 26.17 -7.52 -12.37
CA SER A 135 26.28 -7.03 -10.99
C SER A 135 25.96 -8.13 -9.98
N ARG A 136 24.95 -8.98 -10.26
CA ARG A 136 24.59 -10.11 -9.37
C ARG A 136 25.66 -11.18 -9.32
N SER A 137 26.37 -11.44 -10.41
CA SER A 137 27.44 -12.44 -10.46
C SER A 137 28.62 -12.01 -9.60
N VAL A 138 29.08 -10.77 -9.76
CA VAL A 138 30.17 -10.19 -8.93
C VAL A 138 29.84 -10.27 -7.43
N LEU A 139 28.61 -9.88 -7.05
CA LEU A 139 28.19 -9.92 -5.64
C LEU A 139 28.13 -11.35 -5.08
N ARG A 140 27.70 -12.34 -5.90
CA ARG A 140 27.64 -13.76 -5.49
C ARG A 140 29.03 -14.36 -5.34
N GLU A 141 29.91 -14.11 -6.29
CA GLU A 141 31.29 -14.56 -6.27
C GLU A 141 32.02 -14.02 -5.04
N TRP A 142 31.87 -12.71 -4.77
CA TRP A 142 32.47 -12.10 -3.59
C TRP A 142 31.91 -12.70 -2.30
N TYR A 143 30.59 -12.88 -2.22
CA TYR A 143 29.92 -13.44 -1.04
C TYR A 143 30.41 -14.84 -0.66
N ALA A 144 30.72 -15.67 -1.66
CA ALA A 144 31.26 -17.02 -1.43
C ALA A 144 32.63 -16.98 -0.75
N HIS A 145 33.43 -15.96 -1.01
CA HIS A 145 34.75 -15.77 -0.39
C HIS A 145 34.64 -15.09 0.98
N ASN A 146 33.82 -14.05 1.08
CA ASN A 146 33.62 -13.32 2.33
C ASN A 146 32.16 -12.83 2.42
N PRO A 147 31.40 -13.14 3.48
CA PRO A 147 30.04 -12.64 3.63
C PRO A 147 29.93 -11.26 4.30
N TYR A 148 31.04 -10.69 4.79
CA TYR A 148 31.08 -9.45 5.58
C TYR A 148 32.12 -8.45 5.03
N PRO A 149 31.83 -7.76 3.91
CA PRO A 149 32.73 -6.75 3.36
C PRO A 149 32.85 -5.52 4.28
N SER A 150 34.07 -5.03 4.43
CA SER A 150 34.44 -3.78 5.06
C SER A 150 33.89 -2.56 4.28
N PRO A 151 33.86 -1.36 4.90
CA PRO A 151 33.42 -0.14 4.20
C PRO A 151 34.20 0.16 2.91
N ARG A 152 35.50 -0.16 2.88
CA ARG A 152 36.34 0.01 1.69
C ARG A 152 35.95 -0.99 0.59
N GLU A 153 35.86 -2.27 0.92
CA GLU A 153 35.48 -3.31 -0.05
C GLU A 153 34.07 -3.09 -0.60
N LYS A 154 33.15 -2.56 0.22
CA LYS A 154 31.82 -2.14 -0.26
C LYS A 154 31.88 -1.03 -1.31
N ARG A 155 32.86 -0.12 -1.22
CA ARG A 155 33.07 0.94 -2.21
C ARG A 155 33.64 0.36 -3.50
N GLU A 156 34.62 -0.52 -3.40
CA GLU A 156 35.19 -1.25 -4.55
C GLU A 156 34.12 -2.10 -5.26
N LEU A 157 33.26 -2.80 -4.51
CA LEU A 157 32.13 -3.53 -5.06
C LEU A 157 31.08 -2.63 -5.71
N ALA A 158 30.80 -1.46 -5.12
CA ALA A 158 29.89 -0.48 -5.69
C ALA A 158 30.40 0.01 -7.06
N GLU A 159 31.69 0.35 -7.14
CA GLU A 159 32.37 0.74 -8.38
C GLU A 159 32.35 -0.38 -9.42
N ALA A 160 32.72 -1.61 -9.04
CA ALA A 160 32.76 -2.76 -9.95
C ALA A 160 31.37 -3.17 -10.49
N THR A 161 30.31 -2.97 -9.70
CA THR A 161 28.95 -3.40 -10.04
C THR A 161 28.09 -2.29 -10.64
N GLY A 162 28.54 -1.03 -10.58
CA GLY A 162 27.76 0.15 -10.93
C GLY A 162 26.57 0.39 -9.98
N LEU A 163 26.64 -0.13 -8.75
CA LEU A 163 25.60 0.03 -7.73
C LEU A 163 26.05 1.05 -6.68
N THR A 164 25.11 1.61 -5.93
CA THR A 164 25.45 2.42 -4.75
C THR A 164 25.97 1.55 -3.61
N THR A 165 26.84 2.11 -2.77
CA THR A 165 27.35 1.45 -1.55
C THR A 165 26.22 0.99 -0.62
N THR A 166 25.11 1.73 -0.58
CA THR A 166 23.89 1.35 0.16
C THR A 166 23.21 0.12 -0.45
N GLN A 167 23.06 0.05 -1.77
CA GLN A 167 22.51 -1.13 -2.46
C GLN A 167 23.36 -2.38 -2.21
N VAL A 168 24.69 -2.25 -2.29
CA VAL A 168 25.63 -3.33 -1.97
C VAL A 168 25.46 -3.75 -0.51
N SER A 169 25.47 -2.80 0.44
CA SER A 169 25.28 -3.09 1.86
C SER A 169 23.97 -3.83 2.14
N ASN A 170 22.87 -3.40 1.51
CA ASN A 170 21.56 -4.02 1.64
C ASN A 170 21.53 -5.42 1.02
N TRP A 171 22.21 -5.62 -0.11
CA TRP A 171 22.31 -6.93 -0.75
C TRP A 171 22.97 -7.96 0.17
N PHE A 172 24.12 -7.63 0.75
CA PHE A 172 24.84 -8.51 1.68
C PHE A 172 24.03 -8.78 2.95
N LYS A 173 23.39 -7.75 3.52
CA LYS A 173 22.49 -7.92 4.67
C LYS A 173 21.35 -8.89 4.34
N ASN A 174 20.67 -8.68 3.21
CA ASN A 174 19.53 -9.50 2.79
C ASN A 174 19.96 -10.92 2.43
N ARG A 175 21.14 -11.12 1.84
CA ARG A 175 21.66 -12.45 1.52
C ARG A 175 21.90 -13.27 2.79
N ARG A 176 22.63 -12.71 3.77
CA ARG A 176 22.85 -13.38 5.07
C ARG A 176 21.55 -13.69 5.82
N GLN A 177 20.52 -12.84 5.67
CA GLN A 177 19.21 -13.13 6.26
C GLN A 177 18.51 -14.32 5.59
N ARG A 178 18.66 -14.49 4.27
CA ARG A 178 18.08 -15.64 3.55
C ARG A 178 18.79 -16.93 3.90
N ASP A 179 20.12 -16.91 4.00
CA ASP A 179 20.91 -18.10 4.33
C ASP A 179 20.56 -18.61 5.73
N ARG A 180 20.52 -17.71 6.75
CA ARG A 180 20.05 -18.09 8.10
C ARG A 180 18.61 -18.62 8.13
N ALA A 181 17.73 -18.09 7.29
CA ALA A 181 16.35 -18.56 7.21
C ALA A 181 16.24 -19.94 6.55
N ALA A 182 17.10 -20.24 5.57
CA ALA A 182 17.20 -21.56 4.94
C ALA A 182 17.75 -22.59 5.94
N GLU A 183 18.86 -22.28 6.62
CA GLU A 183 19.45 -23.13 7.66
C GLU A 183 18.46 -23.44 8.80
N ALA A 184 17.67 -22.44 9.21
CA ALA A 184 16.65 -22.65 10.25
C ALA A 184 15.50 -23.55 9.78
N LYS A 185 15.15 -23.51 8.48
CA LYS A 185 14.12 -24.38 7.88
C LYS A 185 14.63 -25.81 7.78
N GLU A 186 15.86 -26.00 7.32
CA GLU A 186 16.51 -27.32 7.19
C GLU A 186 16.58 -28.03 8.55
N ARG A 187 16.98 -27.32 9.61
CA ARG A 187 16.99 -27.88 10.99
C ARG A 187 15.61 -28.30 11.50
N TYR A 188 14.54 -27.60 11.11
CA TYR A 188 13.17 -27.95 11.48
C TYR A 188 12.70 -29.22 10.74
N GLU A 189 13.06 -29.34 9.46
CA GLU A 189 12.72 -30.50 8.61
C GLU A 189 13.49 -31.75 9.08
N GLU A 190 14.79 -31.63 9.34
CA GLU A 190 15.64 -32.72 9.85
C GLU A 190 15.15 -33.23 11.22
N ASN A 191 14.73 -32.35 12.13
CA ASN A 191 14.19 -32.76 13.44
C ASN A 191 12.79 -33.40 13.35
N SER A 192 11.99 -33.04 12.33
CA SER A 192 10.70 -33.68 12.06
C SER A 192 10.86 -35.08 11.48
N GLU A 193 11.87 -35.30 10.64
CA GLU A 193 12.20 -36.61 10.08
C GLU A 193 12.84 -37.54 11.14
N ASN A 194 13.70 -37.00 12.01
CA ASN A 194 14.32 -37.77 13.08
C ASN A 194 13.35 -38.15 14.23
N SER A 195 12.24 -37.41 14.38
CA SER A 195 11.14 -37.76 15.31
C SER A 195 10.27 -38.91 14.77
N ASN A 196 10.25 -39.14 13.45
CA ASN A 196 9.53 -40.25 12.83
C ASN A 196 10.40 -41.52 12.67
N ALA A 197 11.72 -41.37 12.79
CA ALA A 197 12.67 -42.50 12.77
C ALA A 197 12.79 -43.25 14.11
N ASN A 198 12.29 -42.69 15.22
CA ASN A 198 12.33 -43.35 16.55
C ASN A 198 11.12 -44.26 16.84
N SER A 199 10.32 -44.59 15.82
CA SER A 199 9.28 -45.63 15.88
C SER A 199 9.57 -46.76 14.88
N HIS A 200 10.81 -47.24 14.81
CA HIS A 200 11.12 -48.53 14.20
C HIS A 200 11.41 -49.55 15.29
N ASN A 201 10.35 -50.16 15.82
CA ASN A 201 10.43 -51.44 16.52
C ASN A 201 10.55 -52.53 15.43
N PRO A 202 11.68 -53.23 15.27
CA PRO A 202 11.82 -54.20 14.20
C PRO A 202 11.37 -55.57 14.70
N LEU A 203 10.06 -55.77 14.86
CA LEU A 203 9.52 -57.12 15.02
C LEU A 203 8.05 -57.20 14.64
N ALA A 204 7.79 -57.48 13.37
CA ALA A 204 6.70 -58.35 12.88
C ALA A 204 6.59 -58.19 11.36
N ALA A 205 7.43 -58.92 10.62
CA ALA A 205 7.10 -59.30 9.26
C ALA A 205 6.07 -60.44 9.33
N SER A 206 4.90 -60.27 8.72
CA SER A 206 4.31 -61.21 7.74
C SER A 206 2.79 -61.09 7.64
N LEU A 207 2.33 -60.94 6.40
CA LEU A 207 1.22 -61.64 5.73
C LEU A 207 0.28 -60.69 4.95
N ASN A 208 0.13 -61.02 3.67
CA ASN A 208 -1.04 -60.91 2.76
C ASN A 208 -2.05 -59.77 3.00
N GLY A 209 -2.45 -58.99 2.00
CA GLY A 209 -2.89 -59.42 0.67
C GLY A 209 -4.36 -59.03 0.49
N SER A 210 -4.63 -58.22 -0.54
CA SER A 210 -5.86 -58.18 -1.35
C SER A 210 -7.25 -58.17 -0.66
N GLY A 211 -7.99 -57.07 -0.76
CA GLY A 211 -9.45 -57.08 -0.52
C GLY A 211 -10.15 -55.74 -0.70
N LYS A 212 -11.04 -55.65 -1.71
CA LYS A 212 -11.96 -54.54 -2.02
C LYS A 212 -13.19 -54.54 -1.11
N SER A 213 -13.75 -53.35 -0.81
CA SER A 213 -15.21 -52.98 -0.77
C SER A 213 -15.41 -51.77 0.17
N VAL A 214 -15.93 -50.59 -0.24
CA VAL A 214 -17.31 -50.24 -0.66
C VAL A 214 -18.31 -50.12 0.53
N LEU A 215 -18.76 -48.87 0.76
CA LEU A 215 -20.06 -48.35 1.27
C LEU A 215 -20.43 -48.30 2.78
N GLY A 216 -21.15 -47.20 3.10
CA GLY A 216 -22.03 -46.94 4.26
C GLY A 216 -21.42 -45.96 5.28
N SER A 217 -21.79 -44.67 5.45
CA SER A 217 -23.05 -43.89 5.46
C SER A 217 -23.89 -44.01 6.75
N SER A 218 -24.32 -42.84 7.23
CA SER A 218 -25.20 -42.50 8.38
C SER A 218 -24.64 -42.68 9.79
N GLU A 219 -24.99 -41.91 10.83
CA GLU A 219 -25.60 -40.58 11.13
C GLU A 219 -25.76 -40.57 12.69
N ASP A 220 -26.22 -39.46 13.29
CA ASP A 220 -26.61 -39.26 14.70
C ASP A 220 -25.48 -38.88 15.69
N GLU A 221 -25.31 -37.62 16.11
CA GLU A 221 -26.21 -36.71 16.88
C GLU A 221 -26.33 -37.11 18.36
N LYS A 222 -25.51 -36.47 19.22
CA LYS A 222 -25.90 -36.13 20.61
C LYS A 222 -25.01 -35.06 21.24
N THR A 223 -25.58 -33.87 21.43
CA THR A 223 -25.22 -32.95 22.54
C THR A 223 -26.47 -32.85 23.42
N PRO A 224 -26.37 -32.70 24.76
CA PRO A 224 -26.43 -31.34 25.29
C PRO A 224 -25.66 -31.07 26.61
N SER A 225 -25.20 -29.82 26.71
CA SER A 225 -25.22 -28.88 27.85
C SER A 225 -24.72 -29.27 29.25
N GLY A 226 -23.89 -28.39 29.83
CA GLY A 226 -23.66 -28.30 31.28
C GLY A 226 -22.48 -27.39 31.67
N THR A 227 -22.71 -26.08 31.81
CA THR A 227 -21.93 -25.19 32.70
C THR A 227 -22.51 -25.28 34.12
N PRO A 228 -21.73 -25.03 35.19
CA PRO A 228 -21.57 -23.65 35.67
C PRO A 228 -20.17 -23.27 36.20
N ASP A 229 -19.90 -21.97 36.06
CA ASP A 229 -19.17 -21.02 36.92
C ASP A 229 -18.25 -21.52 38.05
N HIS A 230 -17.00 -21.04 38.08
CA HIS A 230 -16.35 -20.56 39.30
C HIS A 230 -15.36 -19.44 39.01
N SER A 231 -15.56 -18.37 39.77
CA SER A 231 -14.90 -17.08 39.72
C SER A 231 -13.53 -17.06 40.44
N SER A 232 -12.74 -16.05 40.08
CA SER A 232 -11.70 -15.37 40.88
C SER A 232 -10.38 -16.10 41.16
N SER A 233 -9.29 -15.59 40.58
CA SER A 233 -8.31 -14.74 41.30
C SER A 233 -6.98 -14.67 40.54
N SER A 234 -6.76 -13.54 39.87
CA SER A 234 -5.40 -13.07 39.55
C SER A 234 -4.72 -12.58 40.83
N PRO A 235 -3.38 -12.60 40.87
CA PRO A 235 -2.72 -11.34 41.18
C PRO A 235 -1.64 -10.98 40.15
N ALA A 236 -1.63 -9.69 39.83
CA ALA A 236 -0.60 -9.02 39.09
C ALA A 236 0.73 -8.98 39.89
N LEU A 237 1.86 -9.12 39.19
CA LEU A 237 3.11 -8.52 39.62
C LEU A 237 3.57 -7.54 38.55
N LEU A 238 3.38 -6.27 38.90
CA LEU A 238 4.00 -5.09 38.32
C LEU A 238 5.48 -5.08 38.69
N LEU A 239 6.37 -4.82 37.72
CA LEU A 239 7.60 -4.08 38.00
C LEU A 239 8.11 -3.36 36.75
N SER A 240 7.66 -2.12 36.58
CA SER A 240 8.33 -1.10 35.79
C SER A 240 9.43 -0.45 36.65
N PRO A 241 10.61 -0.12 36.10
CA PRO A 241 11.66 0.54 36.87
C PRO A 241 11.36 2.03 37.12
N PRO A 242 11.79 2.62 38.26
CA PRO A 242 11.60 4.03 38.59
C PRO A 242 12.64 4.94 37.90
N PRO A 243 12.33 6.24 37.67
CA PRO A 243 13.31 7.23 37.24
C PRO A 243 14.20 7.72 38.41
N PRO A 244 15.43 8.19 38.14
CA PRO A 244 16.35 8.65 39.18
C PRO A 244 15.94 10.02 39.78
N PRO A 245 16.33 10.30 41.04
CA PRO A 245 16.00 11.53 41.75
C PRO A 245 16.87 12.72 41.32
N GLY A 246 16.30 13.93 41.45
CA GLY A 246 16.83 15.19 40.95
C GLY A 246 18.09 15.71 41.65
N LEU A 247 18.80 16.54 40.88
CA LEU A 247 19.75 17.55 41.35
C LEU A 247 19.03 18.92 41.36
N PRO A 248 19.42 19.86 42.25
CA PRO A 248 18.59 20.99 42.63
C PRO A 248 18.56 22.15 41.61
N SER A 249 17.39 22.80 41.55
CA SER A 249 17.16 24.10 40.92
C SER A 249 18.01 25.20 41.56
N LEU A 250 18.83 25.87 40.75
CA LEU A 250 19.39 27.17 41.10
C LEU A 250 18.43 28.27 40.61
N HIS A 251 17.92 29.03 41.58
CA HIS A 251 17.20 30.27 41.37
C HIS A 251 18.08 31.34 40.70
N SER A 252 17.45 32.08 39.79
CA SER A 252 17.48 33.55 39.69
C SER A 252 18.81 34.24 39.40
N LEU A 253 19.02 34.65 38.14
CA LEU A 253 19.68 35.91 37.82
C LEU A 253 19.10 36.55 36.54
N GLY A 254 18.33 37.63 36.74
CA GLY A 254 18.55 38.93 36.10
C GLY A 254 18.47 39.04 34.58
N HIS A 255 17.36 39.62 34.11
CA HIS A 255 17.29 40.33 32.83
C HIS A 255 18.27 41.53 32.83
N PRO A 256 19.05 41.78 31.77
CA PRO A 256 19.59 43.11 31.51
C PRO A 256 18.56 43.97 30.75
N PRO A 257 18.31 45.23 31.16
CA PRO A 257 17.39 46.12 30.47
C PRO A 257 18.05 46.74 29.24
N GLY A 258 17.36 46.69 28.10
CA GLY A 258 17.68 47.51 26.93
C GLY A 258 17.32 48.98 27.18
N PRO A 259 18.07 49.95 26.63
CA PRO A 259 17.84 51.36 26.88
C PRO A 259 16.62 51.87 26.10
N SER A 260 15.66 52.43 26.84
CA SER A 260 14.54 53.21 26.31
C SER A 260 14.88 54.68 26.39
N ALA A 261 14.81 55.41 25.26
CA ALA A 261 14.98 56.85 25.23
C ALA A 261 13.90 57.52 24.37
N VAL A 262 12.94 58.10 25.10
CA VAL A 262 12.23 59.38 24.89
C VAL A 262 11.39 59.62 23.61
N PRO A 263 10.07 59.87 23.76
CA PRO A 263 9.21 60.51 22.76
C PRO A 263 8.98 62.02 23.04
N VAL A 264 8.87 62.84 21.99
CA VAL A 264 8.37 64.24 22.00
C VAL A 264 7.66 64.54 20.64
N PRO A 265 6.80 65.58 20.46
CA PRO A 265 5.37 65.41 20.12
C PRO A 265 4.86 66.12 18.82
N VAL A 266 3.73 65.60 18.27
CA VAL A 266 2.44 66.23 17.79
C VAL A 266 2.53 67.62 17.08
N PRO A 267 1.82 67.95 15.94
CA PRO A 267 0.34 67.88 15.89
C PRO A 267 -0.42 67.73 14.55
N GLY A 268 -1.72 67.42 14.70
CA GLY A 268 -2.81 67.61 13.71
C GLY A 268 -3.62 66.33 13.50
N GLY A 269 -4.75 66.11 14.20
CA GLY A 269 -6.10 66.54 13.80
C GLY A 269 -6.75 65.44 12.94
N GLY A 270 -7.94 64.88 13.15
CA GLY A 270 -9.09 65.08 14.02
C GLY A 270 -10.22 64.23 13.40
N GLY A 271 -11.17 63.74 14.21
CA GLY A 271 -12.52 63.41 13.74
C GLY A 271 -12.86 61.95 13.35
N ALA A 272 -13.67 61.34 14.22
CA ALA A 272 -14.93 60.62 13.94
C ALA A 272 -14.98 59.30 13.13
N ASP A 273 -15.44 58.26 13.83
CA ASP A 273 -16.29 57.10 13.46
C ASP A 273 -17.47 57.40 12.49
N PRO A 274 -18.31 56.42 12.04
CA PRO A 274 -18.19 54.94 12.01
C PRO A 274 -18.72 54.26 10.70
N LEU A 275 -18.51 52.93 10.62
CA LEU A 275 -19.32 51.87 9.95
C LEU A 275 -19.90 52.09 8.53
N GLN A 276 -19.54 51.20 7.57
CA GLN A 276 -20.48 50.37 6.79
C GLN A 276 -19.80 49.51 5.68
N HIS A 277 -20.34 48.29 5.53
CA HIS A 277 -20.62 47.55 4.29
C HIS A 277 -19.62 46.57 3.60
N HIS A 278 -20.23 45.42 3.26
CA HIS A 278 -20.14 44.59 2.04
C HIS A 278 -19.31 43.29 1.99
N HIS A 279 -20.09 42.19 1.82
CA HIS A 279 -20.02 41.13 0.80
C HIS A 279 -18.71 40.46 0.39
N GLY A 280 -18.80 39.13 0.23
CA GLY A 280 -18.53 38.51 -1.08
C GLY A 280 -17.51 37.38 -1.12
N LEU A 281 -17.99 36.21 -1.54
CA LEU A 281 -17.21 35.04 -1.99
C LEU A 281 -16.24 35.41 -3.13
N GLN A 282 -15.04 34.80 -3.18
CA GLN A 282 -14.57 34.03 -4.35
C GLN A 282 -13.18 33.40 -4.20
N ASP A 283 -13.05 32.31 -4.93
CA ASP A 283 -11.94 31.40 -5.21
C ASP A 283 -10.56 32.01 -5.51
N SER A 284 -9.51 31.23 -5.22
CA SER A 284 -8.30 31.06 -6.05
C SER A 284 -7.49 29.87 -5.50
N ILE A 285 -7.50 28.69 -6.14
CA ILE A 285 -6.64 28.27 -7.26
C ILE A 285 -5.21 27.86 -6.82
N LEU A 286 -4.98 26.54 -6.96
CA LEU A 286 -3.78 25.82 -7.43
C LEU A 286 -2.38 26.32 -7.03
N ASN A 287 -1.62 25.42 -6.39
CA ASN A 287 -0.16 25.42 -6.49
C ASN A 287 0.38 24.00 -6.75
N PRO A 288 1.13 23.77 -7.84
CA PRO A 288 1.90 22.55 -8.06
C PRO A 288 3.30 22.70 -7.43
N MET A 289 3.81 21.65 -6.77
CA MET A 289 5.18 21.64 -6.25
C MET A 289 6.18 21.16 -7.30
N SER A 290 7.19 22.01 -7.51
CA SER A 290 8.30 21.91 -8.44
C SER A 290 9.25 20.75 -8.13
N ALA A 291 9.74 20.11 -9.20
CA ALA A 291 10.89 19.21 -9.17
C ALA A 291 12.14 19.96 -9.67
N ASN A 292 13.19 19.98 -8.84
CA ASN A 292 14.52 20.46 -9.22
C ASN A 292 15.23 19.37 -10.04
N LEU A 293 15.64 19.72 -11.26
CA LEU A 293 16.59 18.96 -12.08
C LEU A 293 17.84 19.84 -12.24
N VAL A 294 18.96 19.36 -11.71
CA VAL A 294 20.28 19.99 -11.85
C VAL A 294 21.01 19.33 -13.01
N ASP A 295 21.50 20.19 -13.89
CA ASP A 295 22.30 19.94 -15.08
C ASP A 295 23.77 19.65 -14.74
N LEU A 296 24.39 18.73 -15.49
CA LEU A 296 25.85 18.65 -15.67
C LEU A 296 26.17 17.91 -16.98
N GLY A 297 26.78 18.64 -17.93
CA GLY A 297 27.89 18.10 -18.72
C GLY A 297 27.88 18.43 -20.22
N SER A 298 28.67 19.44 -20.59
CA SER A 298 29.66 19.34 -21.69
C SER A 298 31.03 19.57 -21.09
#